data_AF-A0AAW2KHS7-F1
#
_entry.id   AF-A0AAW2KHS7-F1
#
_cell.length_a   1.000
_cell.length_b   1.000
_cell.length_c   1.000
_cell.angle_alpha   90.00
_cell.angle_beta   90.00
_cell.angle_gamma   90.00
#
_symmetry.space_group_name_H-M   'P 1'
#
loop_
_entity.id
_entity.type
_entity.pdbx_description
1 polymer ?
#
loop_
_entity_poly.entity_id
_entity_poly.type
_entity_poly.pdbx_seq_one_letter_code
_entity_poly.pdbx_strand_id
1 'polypeptide(L)'
;MVLKSFVEVHPDSHFPIQNLPYGVFKAEPDGGSRRTTPTLNKFLGLGRPAWKEARSTLQKLLSAAEPILRDNTSLRQKAFLPTDKVQMLLPIAIGDYTDFFASKHHAKNCGLIFRGPENPINPNWFHIPIAYHGRASSIVISGTDIIRPRGQGHPTVNSLPYFGLLAAVVGPGNELGKPVDVNEAADHIFGLVLMNDWSGTTISPWIVTLDALAQFGSDASEQNPPPLPYLAEKESKNYDISLQVSIVPAGQKDACIISRSNFKHLYWTITQQLAHHTINGCNLRPGDLLGTGTISGPEPDSYGCLLELTWNGQKPLSLGGTTRTFLEDGDEVIFTGCCKAYASENYDRPDEQPPSKPVPITVHLPSRPQFGESVAAVKIQSVYRAHVVRTLVRKISAVNSEANYWQKLIQRQETVDAVRTSERDRIKINEALMGLLFRLDSVPGVDPNVRELRRHVSRKIVGLQEILDAVSDARVEHWDGFLRDWDDIVAGIEKEVCKERGGGNEMERFCAEHLGFQCLQRFLRDQ
;
A
#
# COMPACT_ATOMS: atom_id res chain seq x y z
N MET A 1 22.97 27.35 17.94
CA MET A 1 23.84 27.50 16.74
C MET A 1 23.22 26.72 15.60
N VAL A 2 23.21 27.26 14.39
CA VAL A 2 22.79 26.51 13.19
C VAL A 2 23.71 25.31 13.03
N LEU A 3 23.15 24.10 12.97
CA LEU A 3 23.92 22.88 12.76
C LEU A 3 24.59 22.96 11.38
N LYS A 4 25.92 22.87 11.33
CA LYS A 4 26.71 22.89 10.09
C LYS A 4 27.48 21.59 9.94
N SER A 5 27.56 21.08 8.71
CA SER A 5 28.31 19.86 8.37
C SER A 5 29.75 20.21 7.97
N PHE A 6 30.71 19.30 8.19
CA PHE A 6 32.03 19.40 7.54
C PHE A 6 31.99 18.94 6.07
N VAL A 7 30.97 18.16 5.70
CA VAL A 7 30.68 17.87 4.29
C VAL A 7 30.08 19.14 3.69
N GLU A 8 30.71 19.66 2.65
CA GLU A 8 30.17 20.81 1.94
C GLU A 8 28.86 20.44 1.27
N VAL A 9 27.81 21.20 1.59
CA VAL A 9 26.48 20.99 1.03
C VAL A 9 26.07 22.27 0.31
N HIS A 10 25.76 22.14 -0.99
CA HIS A 10 25.25 23.26 -1.76
C HIS A 10 23.94 23.77 -1.13
N PRO A 11 23.67 25.10 -1.10
CA PRO A 11 22.47 25.65 -0.48
C PRO A 11 21.16 25.09 -1.02
N ASP A 12 21.13 24.71 -2.30
CA ASP A 12 19.97 24.12 -2.96
C ASP A 12 19.92 22.58 -2.86
N SER A 13 20.84 21.97 -2.12
CA SER A 13 20.87 20.52 -1.94
C SER A 13 19.70 20.02 -1.11
N HIS A 14 19.22 18.83 -1.46
CA HIS A 14 18.15 18.11 -0.79
C HIS A 14 18.62 17.42 0.49
N PHE A 15 19.93 17.34 0.69
CA PHE A 15 20.53 16.57 1.77
C PHE A 15 21.34 17.46 2.72
N PRO A 16 20.78 18.55 3.27
CA PRO A 16 21.43 19.28 4.34
C PRO A 16 21.45 18.42 5.61
N ILE A 17 22.30 18.80 6.58
CA ILE A 17 22.46 18.06 7.84
C ILE A 17 21.17 18.01 8.69
N GLN A 18 20.19 18.85 8.37
CA GLN A 18 18.85 18.87 8.93
C GLN A 18 17.94 17.79 8.34
N ASN A 19 18.20 17.27 7.13
CA ASN A 19 17.38 16.23 6.51
C ASN A 19 17.79 14.84 7.00
N LEU A 20 18.95 14.35 6.56
CA LEU A 20 19.48 13.01 6.83
C LEU A 20 18.45 11.87 6.56
N PRO A 21 17.97 11.73 5.32
CA PRO A 21 17.01 10.69 4.99
C PRO A 21 17.67 9.30 4.88
N TYR A 22 16.85 8.26 4.95
CA TYR A 22 17.32 6.88 4.88
C TYR A 22 16.97 6.24 3.54
N GLY A 23 17.90 5.48 2.97
CA GLY A 23 17.71 4.80 1.69
C GLY A 23 18.54 3.53 1.61
N VAL A 24 18.26 2.70 0.63
CA VAL A 24 19.05 1.50 0.33
C VAL A 24 19.73 1.73 -1.01
N PHE A 25 21.02 1.41 -1.09
CA PHE A 25 21.79 1.53 -2.32
C PHE A 25 22.74 0.35 -2.48
N LYS A 26 23.22 0.18 -3.71
CA LYS A 26 24.29 -0.74 -4.08
C LYS A 26 25.38 0.04 -4.79
N ALA A 27 26.64 -0.13 -4.37
CA ALA A 27 27.78 0.36 -5.14
C ALA A 27 27.93 -0.48 -6.43
N GLU A 28 28.33 0.16 -7.54
CA GLU A 28 28.72 -0.51 -8.80
C GLU A 28 29.60 -1.76 -8.55
N PRO A 29 29.49 -2.82 -9.37
CA PRO A 29 29.67 -4.19 -8.92
C PRO A 29 31.14 -4.55 -8.65
N ASP A 30 31.49 -4.79 -7.38
CA ASP A 30 32.54 -5.75 -7.07
C ASP A 30 31.93 -7.16 -7.15
N GLY A 31 32.59 -8.02 -7.93
CA GLY A 31 32.04 -9.29 -8.39
C GLY A 31 31.54 -10.22 -7.28
N GLY A 32 30.35 -10.77 -7.48
CA GLY A 32 29.99 -12.08 -6.94
C GLY A 32 29.78 -12.18 -5.42
N SER A 33 28.65 -11.71 -4.92
CA SER A 33 27.98 -12.42 -3.82
C SER A 33 26.48 -12.14 -3.86
N ARG A 34 25.70 -13.21 -3.97
CA ARG A 34 24.23 -13.20 -3.95
C ARG A 34 23.77 -12.94 -2.51
N ARG A 35 24.00 -11.73 -1.99
CA ARG A 35 23.45 -11.27 -0.72
C ARG A 35 21.97 -10.91 -0.93
N THR A 36 21.13 -11.27 0.03
CA THR A 36 19.75 -10.77 0.12
C THR A 36 19.75 -9.25 -0.02
N THR A 37 18.85 -8.71 -0.84
CA THR A 37 18.70 -7.25 -0.99
C THR A 37 18.49 -6.64 0.40
N PRO A 38 19.36 -5.73 0.87
CA PRO A 38 19.20 -5.11 2.18
C PRO A 38 17.92 -4.28 2.21
N THR A 39 17.25 -4.23 3.36
CA THR A 39 16.05 -3.39 3.55
C THR A 39 16.10 -2.71 4.91
N LEU A 40 15.36 -1.60 5.05
CA LEU A 40 15.28 -0.86 6.31
C LEU A 40 14.32 -1.50 7.33
N ASN A 41 13.50 -2.49 6.96
CA ASN A 41 12.39 -3.01 7.80
C ASN A 41 12.80 -3.34 9.25
N LYS A 42 13.99 -3.94 9.47
CA LYS A 42 14.47 -4.25 10.82
C LYS A 42 14.74 -2.99 11.64
N PHE A 43 15.34 -1.97 11.02
CA PHE A 43 15.58 -0.67 11.65
C PHE A 43 14.27 0.07 11.91
N LEU A 44 13.31 -0.01 10.98
CA LEU A 44 11.96 0.51 11.17
C LEU A 44 11.26 -0.13 12.39
N GLY A 45 11.42 -1.44 12.57
CA GLY A 45 10.83 -2.15 13.72
C GLY A 45 11.40 -1.76 15.09
N LEU A 46 12.53 -1.06 15.17
CA LEU A 46 13.13 -0.63 16.46
C LEU A 46 12.39 0.55 17.11
N GLY A 47 11.60 1.29 16.33
CA GLY A 47 10.81 2.41 16.82
C GLY A 47 11.59 3.70 17.11
N ARG A 48 10.83 4.72 17.49
CA ARG A 48 11.28 6.11 17.59
C ARG A 48 12.52 6.36 18.46
N PRO A 49 12.70 5.71 19.62
CA PRO A 49 13.92 5.90 20.42
C PRO A 49 15.20 5.58 19.64
N ALA A 50 15.23 4.46 18.92
CA ALA A 50 16.38 4.05 18.12
C ALA A 50 16.61 4.99 16.92
N TRP A 51 15.54 5.48 16.29
CA TRP A 51 15.65 6.43 15.18
C TRP A 51 16.23 7.77 15.63
N LYS A 52 15.80 8.27 16.80
CA LYS A 52 16.34 9.50 17.41
C LYS A 52 17.80 9.36 17.79
N GLU A 53 18.19 8.22 18.36
CA GLU A 53 19.58 7.91 18.68
C GLU A 53 20.45 7.88 17.40
N ALA A 54 20.01 7.16 16.38
CA ALA A 54 20.70 7.10 15.09
C ALA A 54 20.85 8.49 14.45
N ARG A 55 19.76 9.28 14.42
CA ARG A 55 19.76 10.64 13.89
C ARG A 55 20.71 11.56 14.67
N SER A 56 20.65 11.55 16.00
CA SER A 56 21.54 12.36 16.84
C SER A 56 23.01 11.99 16.65
N THR A 57 23.29 10.68 16.55
CA THR A 57 24.63 10.16 16.28
C THR A 57 25.15 10.61 14.92
N LEU A 58 24.33 10.52 13.86
CA LEU A 58 24.69 11.00 12.53
C LEU A 58 24.89 12.52 12.49
N GLN A 59 24.03 13.29 13.14
CA GLN A 59 24.19 14.75 13.26
C GLN A 59 25.49 15.13 13.97
N LYS A 60 25.83 14.41 15.05
CA LYS A 60 27.10 14.60 15.75
C LYS A 60 28.26 14.26 14.83
N LEU A 61 28.29 13.06 14.25
CA LEU A 61 29.39 12.59 13.40
C LEU A 61 29.61 13.47 12.17
N LEU A 62 28.57 14.05 11.59
CA LEU A 62 28.64 14.91 10.41
C LEU A 62 28.91 16.39 10.76
N SER A 63 28.81 16.77 12.03
CA SER A 63 29.00 18.15 12.48
C SER A 63 30.39 18.68 12.13
N ALA A 64 30.46 19.94 11.70
CA ALA A 64 31.71 20.64 11.45
C ALA A 64 32.64 20.69 12.67
N ALA A 65 32.08 20.60 13.87
CA ALA A 65 32.82 20.62 15.13
C ALA A 65 33.29 19.24 15.62
N GLU A 66 32.86 18.14 15.00
CA GLU A 66 33.15 16.78 15.48
C GLU A 66 34.33 16.15 14.72
N PRO A 67 35.50 15.95 15.36
CA PRO A 67 36.69 15.43 14.69
C PRO A 67 36.62 13.93 14.35
N ILE A 68 35.82 13.13 15.08
CA ILE A 68 35.87 11.64 14.99
C ILE A 68 35.78 11.13 13.55
N LEU A 69 34.82 11.62 12.78
CA LEU A 69 34.69 11.27 11.36
C LEU A 69 35.39 12.29 10.46
N ARG A 70 35.29 13.60 10.76
CA ARG A 70 35.85 14.68 9.94
C ARG A 70 37.34 14.49 9.63
N ASP A 71 38.12 14.18 10.66
CA ASP A 71 39.59 14.12 10.61
C ASP A 71 40.12 12.70 10.34
N ASN A 72 39.22 11.69 10.28
CA ASN A 72 39.59 10.32 9.98
C ASN A 72 39.43 10.01 8.49
N THR A 73 40.43 10.37 7.69
CA THR A 73 40.42 10.19 6.23
C THR A 73 40.14 8.75 5.80
N SER A 74 40.73 7.76 6.48
CA SER A 74 40.54 6.33 6.14
C SER A 74 39.09 5.89 6.34
N LEU A 75 38.46 6.31 7.45
CA LEU A 75 37.06 5.99 7.72
C LEU A 75 36.13 6.74 6.75
N ARG A 76 36.41 8.01 6.45
CA ARG A 76 35.64 8.80 5.47
C ARG A 76 35.61 8.17 4.09
N GLN A 77 36.76 7.71 3.58
CA GLN A 77 36.85 7.05 2.28
C GLN A 77 36.03 5.75 2.21
N LYS A 78 35.80 5.09 3.35
CA LYS A 78 34.96 3.89 3.45
C LYS A 78 33.49 4.19 3.67
N ALA A 79 33.17 5.28 4.37
CA ALA A 79 31.82 5.63 4.81
C ALA A 79 31.06 6.48 3.78
N PHE A 80 31.75 7.28 2.98
CA PHE A 80 31.15 8.14 1.96
C PHE A 80 31.33 7.56 0.57
N LEU A 81 30.23 7.49 -0.17
CA LEU A 81 30.23 7.14 -1.58
C LEU A 81 29.57 8.28 -2.36
N PRO A 82 30.15 8.70 -3.50
CA PRO A 82 29.51 9.65 -4.39
C PRO A 82 28.17 9.12 -4.90
N THR A 83 27.13 9.96 -4.94
CA THR A 83 25.78 9.55 -5.33
C THR A 83 25.71 9.04 -6.78
N ASP A 84 26.57 9.54 -7.67
CA ASP A 84 26.70 9.09 -9.06
C ASP A 84 27.40 7.72 -9.21
N LYS A 85 27.92 7.15 -8.11
CA LYS A 85 28.57 5.82 -8.05
C LYS A 85 27.72 4.77 -7.36
N VAL A 86 26.48 5.09 -7.03
CA VAL A 86 25.57 4.16 -6.37
C VAL A 86 24.26 4.04 -7.13
N GLN A 87 23.72 2.83 -7.16
CA GLN A 87 22.37 2.56 -7.62
C GLN A 87 21.44 2.50 -6.42
N MET A 88 20.42 3.35 -6.40
CA MET A 88 19.38 3.30 -5.37
C MET A 88 18.47 2.08 -5.58
N LEU A 89 18.02 1.49 -4.48
CA LEU A 89 17.12 0.34 -4.43
C LEU A 89 15.88 0.68 -3.60
N LEU A 90 14.80 -0.10 -3.75
CA LEU A 90 13.62 0.04 -2.88
C LEU A 90 14.05 0.01 -1.40
N PRO A 91 13.67 1.02 -0.60
CA PRO A 91 14.21 1.17 0.75
C PRO A 91 13.63 0.14 1.74
N ILE A 92 12.48 -0.44 1.41
CA ILE A 92 11.69 -1.32 2.26
C ILE A 92 11.15 -2.51 1.46
N ALA A 93 11.06 -3.68 2.09
CA ALA A 93 10.19 -4.75 1.64
C ALA A 93 8.77 -4.42 2.09
N ILE A 94 7.91 -4.04 1.16
CA ILE A 94 6.54 -3.61 1.45
C ILE A 94 5.69 -4.84 1.69
N GLY A 95 5.15 -4.96 2.91
CA GLY A 95 4.23 -6.04 3.27
C GLY A 95 2.87 -5.79 2.64
N ASP A 96 2.19 -4.77 3.13
CA ASP A 96 0.93 -4.26 2.60
C ASP A 96 1.06 -2.81 2.13
N TYR A 97 0.28 -2.49 1.10
CA TYR A 97 0.09 -1.12 0.62
C TYR A 97 -1.39 -0.80 0.71
N THR A 98 -1.72 0.31 1.35
CA THR A 98 -3.08 0.86 1.44
C THR A 98 -3.07 2.29 0.97
N ASP A 99 -4.04 2.66 0.14
CA ASP A 99 -4.16 4.00 -0.40
C ASP A 99 -5.42 4.66 0.16
N PHE A 100 -5.23 5.84 0.74
CA PHE A 100 -6.30 6.66 1.26
C PHE A 100 -6.84 7.60 0.20
N PHE A 101 -7.95 8.26 0.50
CA PHE A 101 -8.54 9.30 -0.34
C PHE A 101 -8.71 10.59 0.47
N ALA A 102 -7.61 11.11 1.03
CA ALA A 102 -7.65 12.07 2.14
C ALA A 102 -7.70 13.56 1.74
N SER A 103 -7.63 13.89 0.44
CA SER A 103 -7.69 15.27 -0.06
C SER A 103 -9.13 15.71 -0.35
N LYS A 104 -9.61 16.75 0.34
CA LYS A 104 -10.97 17.31 0.15
C LYS A 104 -11.15 17.87 -1.26
N HIS A 105 -10.14 18.59 -1.76
CA HIS A 105 -10.20 19.20 -3.09
C HIS A 105 -10.26 18.13 -4.18
N HIS A 106 -9.46 17.07 -4.05
CA HIS A 106 -9.49 15.95 -4.99
C HIS A 106 -10.86 15.25 -4.97
N ALA A 107 -11.37 14.92 -3.78
CA ALA A 107 -12.69 14.32 -3.62
C ALA A 107 -13.79 15.18 -4.25
N LYS A 108 -13.75 16.49 -4.03
CA LYS A 108 -14.67 17.46 -4.65
C LYS A 108 -14.57 17.45 -6.16
N ASN A 109 -13.35 17.56 -6.71
CA ASN A 109 -13.13 17.66 -8.15
C ASN A 109 -13.58 16.40 -8.89
N CYS A 110 -13.20 15.21 -8.41
CA CYS A 110 -13.71 13.94 -8.96
C CYS A 110 -15.23 13.89 -8.87
N GLY A 111 -15.80 14.30 -7.73
CA GLY A 111 -17.23 14.46 -7.55
C GLY A 111 -17.92 15.29 -8.62
N LEU A 112 -17.40 16.49 -8.87
CA LEU A 112 -17.92 17.41 -9.87
C LEU A 112 -17.83 16.83 -11.28
N ILE A 113 -16.72 16.17 -11.61
CA ILE A 113 -16.48 15.55 -12.91
C ILE A 113 -17.45 14.40 -13.17
N PHE A 114 -17.68 13.52 -12.18
CA PHE A 114 -18.43 12.28 -12.38
C PHE A 114 -19.91 12.36 -11.99
N ARG A 115 -20.26 13.17 -10.99
CA ARG A 115 -21.62 13.25 -10.41
C ARG A 115 -22.30 14.60 -10.60
N GLY A 116 -21.55 15.64 -10.97
CA GLY A 116 -22.05 17.00 -11.07
C GLY A 116 -22.07 17.77 -9.74
N PRO A 117 -22.65 18.98 -9.72
CA PRO A 117 -22.46 19.95 -8.65
C PRO A 117 -23.29 19.74 -7.38
N GLU A 118 -24.35 18.95 -7.41
CA GLU A 118 -25.30 18.86 -6.29
C GLU A 118 -24.70 18.21 -5.04
N ASN A 119 -24.02 17.07 -5.20
CA ASN A 119 -23.39 16.32 -4.09
C ASN A 119 -22.01 15.80 -4.51
N PRO A 120 -21.00 16.67 -4.66
CA PRO A 120 -19.70 16.28 -5.18
C PRO A 120 -18.92 15.40 -4.20
N ILE A 121 -19.17 15.47 -2.89
CA ILE A 121 -18.51 14.61 -1.90
C ILE A 121 -19.57 13.76 -1.20
N ASN A 122 -19.35 12.45 -1.12
CA ASN A 122 -20.25 11.57 -0.38
C ASN A 122 -20.19 11.89 1.13
N PRO A 123 -21.31 11.83 1.86
CA PRO A 123 -21.34 12.17 3.28
C PRO A 123 -20.33 11.40 4.14
N ASN A 124 -20.13 10.10 3.87
CA ASN A 124 -19.20 9.25 4.63
C ASN A 124 -17.73 9.74 4.60
N TRP A 125 -17.33 10.46 3.55
CA TRP A 125 -15.96 10.96 3.39
C TRP A 125 -15.56 11.94 4.50
N PHE A 126 -16.53 12.66 5.08
CA PHE A 126 -16.29 13.58 6.19
C PHE A 126 -16.28 12.89 7.57
N HIS A 127 -16.62 11.61 7.63
CA HIS A 127 -16.68 10.87 8.90
C HIS A 127 -15.52 9.89 9.08
N ILE A 128 -14.97 9.37 7.99
CA ILE A 128 -13.85 8.43 8.02
C ILE A 128 -12.85 8.71 6.88
N PRO A 129 -11.54 8.51 7.10
CA PRO A 129 -10.55 8.54 6.04
C PRO A 129 -10.68 7.26 5.20
N ILE A 130 -11.52 7.30 4.17
CA ILE A 130 -11.75 6.15 3.29
C ILE A 130 -10.45 5.70 2.62
N ALA A 131 -10.30 4.39 2.47
CA ALA A 131 -9.11 3.76 1.90
C ALA A 131 -9.44 2.42 1.24
N TYR A 132 -8.49 1.92 0.46
CA TYR A 132 -8.54 0.59 -0.13
C TYR A 132 -7.15 -0.05 -0.14
N HIS A 133 -7.10 -1.39 -0.16
CA HIS A 133 -5.84 -2.11 -0.29
C HIS A 133 -5.30 -1.99 -1.73
N GLY A 134 -4.13 -1.39 -1.86
CA GLY A 134 -3.39 -1.34 -3.10
C GLY A 134 -2.56 -2.59 -3.33
N ARG A 135 -1.73 -2.58 -4.38
CA ARG A 135 -0.90 -3.74 -4.76
C ARG A 135 0.58 -3.52 -4.46
N ALA A 136 1.05 -4.07 -3.33
CA ALA A 136 2.46 -3.96 -2.93
C ALA A 136 3.46 -4.51 -3.97
N SER A 137 3.10 -5.58 -4.70
CA SER A 137 4.02 -6.24 -5.64
C SER A 137 4.40 -5.43 -6.87
N SER A 138 3.64 -4.38 -7.19
CA SER A 138 3.86 -3.49 -8.34
C SER A 138 4.43 -2.14 -7.92
N ILE A 139 4.79 -1.95 -6.65
CA ILE A 139 5.52 -0.76 -6.22
C ILE A 139 6.97 -0.89 -6.65
N VAL A 140 7.42 0.07 -7.45
CA VAL A 140 8.78 0.11 -7.99
C VAL A 140 9.48 1.41 -7.58
N ILE A 141 10.80 1.42 -7.68
CA ILE A 141 11.59 2.61 -7.35
C ILE A 141 11.50 3.65 -8.47
N SER A 142 11.61 4.92 -8.13
CA SER A 142 11.79 6.02 -9.09
C SER A 142 12.86 5.71 -10.15
N GLY A 143 12.60 6.09 -11.39
CA GLY A 143 13.43 5.77 -12.57
C GLY A 143 13.09 4.44 -13.24
N THR A 144 12.12 3.69 -12.73
CA THR A 144 11.61 2.48 -13.41
C THR A 144 10.63 2.87 -14.51
N ASP A 145 10.87 2.40 -15.74
CA ASP A 145 9.95 2.59 -16.86
C ASP A 145 8.60 1.89 -16.58
N ILE A 146 7.50 2.62 -16.78
CA ILE A 146 6.14 2.10 -16.60
C ILE A 146 5.52 1.81 -17.97
N ILE A 147 5.23 0.53 -18.21
CA ILE A 147 4.56 0.10 -19.45
C ILE A 147 3.07 0.41 -19.35
N ARG A 148 2.53 1.10 -20.36
CA ARG A 148 1.10 1.33 -20.49
C ARG A 148 0.32 0.01 -20.36
N PRO A 149 -0.56 -0.13 -19.38
CA PRO A 149 -1.28 -1.38 -19.16
C PRO A 149 -2.28 -1.62 -20.30
N ARG A 150 -2.51 -2.90 -20.61
CA ARG A 150 -3.62 -3.34 -21.45
C ARG A 150 -4.73 -3.86 -20.54
N GLY A 151 -5.99 -3.60 -20.87
CA GLY A 151 -7.13 -4.03 -20.06
C GLY A 151 -8.44 -3.91 -20.82
N GLN A 152 -9.53 -4.34 -20.18
CA GLN A 152 -10.88 -4.11 -20.69
C GLN A 152 -11.28 -2.66 -20.38
N GLY A 153 -11.89 -1.99 -21.35
CA GLY A 153 -12.46 -0.66 -21.18
C GLY A 153 -13.83 -0.58 -21.84
N HIS A 154 -14.71 0.27 -21.31
CA HIS A 154 -15.94 0.61 -21.99
C HIS A 154 -15.59 1.24 -23.36
N PRO A 155 -16.33 0.96 -24.46
CA PRO A 155 -15.99 1.41 -25.81
C PRO A 155 -15.97 2.93 -26.05
N THR A 156 -16.14 3.75 -25.01
CA THR A 156 -16.04 5.22 -25.06
C THR A 156 -14.83 5.71 -24.25
N VAL A 157 -13.81 6.13 -25.01
CA VAL A 157 -12.68 7.06 -24.77
C VAL A 157 -11.97 7.10 -23.40
N ASN A 158 -10.69 6.71 -23.46
CA ASN A 158 -9.50 7.22 -22.74
C ASN A 158 -9.68 7.66 -21.29
N SER A 159 -9.72 6.71 -20.36
CA SER A 159 -9.20 6.96 -19.01
C SER A 159 -7.79 6.39 -18.91
N LEU A 160 -6.85 7.26 -18.57
CA LEU A 160 -5.45 6.96 -18.33
C LEU A 160 -5.09 7.53 -16.95
N PRO A 161 -4.07 6.94 -16.29
CA PRO A 161 -4.07 6.84 -14.84
C PRO A 161 -3.82 8.18 -14.12
N TYR A 162 -4.20 8.13 -12.84
CA TYR A 162 -4.24 9.22 -11.88
C TYR A 162 -2.89 9.41 -11.18
N PHE A 163 -2.79 10.44 -10.35
CA PHE A 163 -1.57 10.79 -9.63
C PHE A 163 -1.83 10.78 -8.12
N GLY A 164 -1.26 9.84 -7.38
CA GLY A 164 -1.00 9.99 -5.94
C GLY A 164 0.26 10.84 -5.71
N LEU A 165 0.45 11.46 -4.53
CA LEU A 165 1.56 12.41 -4.30
C LEU A 165 2.54 12.06 -3.16
N LEU A 166 2.08 11.49 -2.04
CA LEU A 166 2.94 11.12 -0.90
C LEU A 166 2.45 9.82 -0.23
N ALA A 167 3.34 9.13 0.46
CA ALA A 167 3.00 7.97 1.28
C ALA A 167 3.81 7.94 2.59
N ALA A 168 3.15 7.50 3.66
CA ALA A 168 3.77 7.25 4.95
C ALA A 168 4.31 5.83 5.04
N VAL A 169 5.51 5.68 5.61
CA VAL A 169 6.16 4.40 5.86
C VAL A 169 5.96 4.01 7.32
N VAL A 170 5.37 2.84 7.55
CA VAL A 170 5.13 2.32 8.90
C VAL A 170 6.45 1.89 9.55
N GLY A 171 6.65 2.36 10.79
CA GLY A 171 7.72 1.99 11.72
C GLY A 171 7.37 0.73 12.50
N PRO A 172 7.25 0.76 13.85
CA PRO A 172 6.64 -0.34 14.58
C PRO A 172 5.22 -0.59 14.09
N GLY A 173 4.87 -1.85 13.93
CA GLY A 173 3.49 -2.26 13.70
C GLY A 173 2.65 -2.22 14.97
N ASN A 174 1.48 -2.84 14.91
CA ASN A 174 0.64 -3.15 16.05
C ASN A 174 0.28 -4.64 16.05
N GLU A 175 -0.11 -5.18 17.20
CA GLU A 175 -0.58 -6.57 17.26
C GLU A 175 -1.99 -6.68 16.67
N LEU A 176 -2.30 -7.83 16.06
CA LEU A 176 -3.64 -8.10 15.56
C LEU A 176 -4.66 -8.01 16.70
N GLY A 177 -5.73 -7.25 16.47
CA GLY A 177 -6.77 -6.96 17.47
C GLY A 177 -6.43 -5.80 18.41
N LYS A 178 -5.25 -5.20 18.33
CA LYS A 178 -4.84 -4.05 19.16
C LYS A 178 -4.74 -2.78 18.31
N PRO A 179 -5.78 -1.91 18.29
CA PRO A 179 -5.74 -0.66 17.53
C PRO A 179 -4.70 0.31 18.10
N VAL A 180 -4.23 1.23 17.25
CA VAL A 180 -3.33 2.32 17.65
C VAL A 180 -4.15 3.57 17.94
N ASP A 181 -3.96 4.18 19.11
CA ASP A 181 -4.59 5.46 19.44
C ASP A 181 -4.08 6.56 18.50
N VAL A 182 -4.96 7.46 18.05
CA VAL A 182 -4.59 8.52 17.12
C VAL A 182 -3.48 9.44 17.65
N ASN A 183 -3.39 9.60 18.98
CA ASN A 183 -2.36 10.42 19.61
C ASN A 183 -1.02 9.69 19.77
N GLU A 184 -0.98 8.37 19.53
CA GLU A 184 0.22 7.53 19.51
C GLU A 184 0.65 7.18 18.07
N ALA A 185 -0.23 7.40 17.09
CA ALA A 185 -0.01 7.03 15.70
C ALA A 185 1.28 7.61 15.08
N ALA A 186 1.73 8.79 15.51
CA ALA A 186 2.97 9.40 15.02
C ALA A 186 4.21 8.56 15.37
N ASP A 187 4.19 7.81 16.47
CA ASP A 187 5.31 6.94 16.86
C ASP A 187 5.39 5.65 16.02
N HIS A 188 4.31 5.33 15.29
CA HIS A 188 4.23 4.24 14.32
C HIS A 188 4.58 4.67 12.88
N ILE A 189 4.85 5.96 12.64
CA ILE A 189 5.21 6.47 11.30
C ILE A 189 6.69 6.84 11.30
N PHE A 190 7.48 6.11 10.51
CA PHE A 190 8.92 6.40 10.40
C PHE A 190 9.19 7.69 9.62
N GLY A 191 8.53 7.85 8.49
CA GLY A 191 8.76 8.96 7.59
C GLY A 191 7.90 8.90 6.33
N LEU A 192 8.17 9.83 5.42
CA LEU A 192 7.43 10.01 4.17
C LEU A 192 8.31 9.75 2.95
N VAL A 193 7.68 9.26 1.89
CA VAL A 193 8.23 9.17 0.53
C VAL A 193 7.27 9.83 -0.45
N LEU A 194 7.81 10.42 -1.53
CA LEU A 194 6.98 10.75 -2.69
C LEU A 194 6.49 9.46 -3.30
N MET A 195 5.23 9.47 -3.72
CA MET A 195 4.60 8.34 -4.38
C MET A 195 3.84 8.83 -5.58
N ASN A 196 3.84 8.05 -6.66
CA ASN A 196 3.00 8.27 -7.81
C ASN A 196 2.24 6.97 -8.14
N ASP A 197 0.92 7.01 -7.96
CA ASP A 197 0.05 5.84 -8.00
C ASP A 197 -0.50 5.53 -9.40
N TRP A 198 0.34 4.88 -10.22
CA TRP A 198 -0.04 4.30 -11.51
C TRP A 198 -0.54 2.85 -11.33
N SER A 199 -0.97 2.23 -12.43
CA SER A 199 -0.99 0.76 -12.54
C SER A 199 0.40 0.10 -12.33
N GLY A 200 1.48 0.89 -12.21
CA GLY A 200 2.77 0.54 -11.63
C GLY A 200 3.27 1.64 -10.70
N THR A 201 2.78 1.65 -9.46
CA THR A 201 3.08 2.65 -8.43
C THR A 201 4.59 2.87 -8.26
N THR A 202 5.05 4.12 -8.27
CA THR A 202 6.48 4.45 -8.04
C THR A 202 6.65 5.17 -6.70
N ILE A 203 7.77 4.95 -6.01
CA ILE A 203 8.14 5.70 -4.80
C ILE A 203 9.55 6.30 -4.89
N SER A 204 9.77 7.43 -4.21
CA SER A 204 11.12 7.99 -4.04
C SER A 204 12.01 7.08 -3.19
N PRO A 205 13.32 7.02 -3.49
CA PRO A 205 14.24 6.09 -2.81
C PRO A 205 14.61 6.50 -1.38
N TRP A 206 14.44 7.77 -1.03
CA TRP A 206 14.82 8.35 0.25
C TRP A 206 13.59 8.55 1.14
N ILE A 207 13.59 7.93 2.32
CA ILE A 207 12.56 8.14 3.33
C ILE A 207 12.97 9.30 4.22
N VAL A 208 12.20 10.38 4.20
CA VAL A 208 12.40 11.54 5.07
C VAL A 208 11.67 11.33 6.39
N THR A 209 12.42 11.27 7.49
CA THR A 209 11.84 10.96 8.81
C THR A 209 10.91 12.04 9.31
N LEU A 210 9.87 11.69 10.09
CA LEU A 210 9.00 12.68 10.73
C LEU A 210 9.77 13.64 11.65
N ASP A 211 10.82 13.17 12.33
CA ASP A 211 11.67 14.05 13.17
C ASP A 211 12.44 15.10 12.34
N ALA A 212 12.68 14.87 11.04
CA ALA A 212 13.24 15.89 10.13
C ALA A 212 12.17 16.89 9.66
N LEU A 213 10.91 16.43 9.58
CA LEU A 213 9.77 17.22 9.17
C LEU A 213 9.12 18.03 10.31
N ALA A 214 9.41 17.68 11.56
CA ALA A 214 8.77 18.26 12.75
C ALA A 214 8.81 19.80 12.80
N GLN A 215 9.89 20.42 12.30
CA GLN A 215 10.05 21.88 12.25
C GLN A 215 9.16 22.57 11.19
N PHE A 216 8.56 21.79 10.29
CA PHE A 216 7.68 22.25 9.22
C PHE A 216 6.22 21.87 9.49
N GLY A 217 5.88 21.56 10.74
CA GLY A 217 4.50 21.33 11.14
C GLY A 217 3.64 22.56 10.84
N SER A 218 2.44 22.34 10.31
CA SER A 218 1.40 23.34 10.14
C SER A 218 0.12 22.85 10.79
N ASP A 219 -0.79 23.75 11.12
CA ASP A 219 -2.13 23.34 11.55
C ASP A 219 -2.79 22.51 10.44
N ALA A 220 -3.50 21.45 10.85
CA ALA A 220 -4.30 20.67 9.92
C ALA A 220 -5.54 21.46 9.47
N SER A 221 -6.17 21.02 8.38
CA SER A 221 -7.41 21.63 7.90
C SER A 221 -8.52 21.48 8.95
N GLU A 222 -9.35 22.52 9.13
CA GLU A 222 -10.51 22.44 10.02
C GLU A 222 -11.49 21.36 9.55
N GLN A 223 -11.84 20.45 10.48
CA GLN A 223 -12.75 19.34 10.21
C GLN A 223 -14.17 19.67 10.68
N ASN A 224 -15.07 19.87 9.71
CA ASN A 224 -16.50 19.99 9.92
C ASN A 224 -17.25 18.93 9.06
N PRO A 225 -18.06 18.04 9.68
CA PRO A 225 -18.27 17.88 11.12
C PRO A 225 -17.00 17.45 11.88
N PRO A 226 -16.94 17.68 13.21
CA PRO A 226 -15.88 17.13 14.03
C PRO A 226 -15.81 15.59 13.91
N PRO A 227 -14.60 15.01 13.88
CA PRO A 227 -14.45 13.57 13.79
C PRO A 227 -14.95 12.87 15.07
N LEU A 228 -15.22 11.57 14.98
CA LEU A 228 -15.51 10.75 16.14
C LEU A 228 -14.31 10.71 17.11
N PRO A 229 -14.53 10.44 18.42
CA PRO A 229 -13.47 10.53 19.43
C PRO A 229 -12.18 9.75 19.13
N TYR A 230 -12.26 8.60 18.46
CA TYR A 230 -11.07 7.80 18.11
C TYR A 230 -10.17 8.43 17.03
N LEU A 231 -10.68 9.45 16.31
CA LEU A 231 -9.95 10.24 15.31
C LEU A 231 -9.69 11.67 15.80
N ALA A 232 -10.12 12.03 17.00
CA ALA A 232 -9.94 13.35 17.57
C ALA A 232 -8.51 13.48 18.14
N GLU A 233 -7.65 14.16 17.39
CA GLU A 233 -6.28 14.45 17.78
C GLU A 233 -6.23 15.57 18.83
N LYS A 234 -5.39 15.43 19.86
CA LYS A 234 -5.09 16.50 20.81
C LYS A 234 -4.39 17.68 20.14
N GLU A 235 -3.49 17.37 19.20
CA GLU A 235 -2.80 18.33 18.34
C GLU A 235 -2.92 17.84 16.89
N SER A 236 -3.82 18.45 16.12
CA SER A 236 -3.98 18.09 14.71
C SER A 236 -3.03 18.90 13.84
N LYS A 237 -2.01 18.23 13.29
CA LYS A 237 -0.96 18.85 12.49
C LYS A 237 -0.81 18.17 11.13
N ASN A 238 -0.56 18.99 10.13
CA ASN A 238 -0.01 18.59 8.84
C ASN A 238 1.45 19.07 8.73
N TYR A 239 2.05 18.90 7.56
CA TYR A 239 3.38 19.39 7.26
C TYR A 239 3.34 20.34 6.04
N ASP A 240 4.03 21.47 6.11
CA ASP A 240 4.24 22.36 4.97
C ASP A 240 5.31 21.77 4.05
N ILE A 241 4.86 20.87 3.18
CA ILE A 241 5.68 20.24 2.14
C ILE A 241 5.14 20.74 0.81
N SER A 242 5.86 21.67 0.18
CA SER A 242 5.58 22.11 -1.18
C SER A 242 5.79 20.94 -2.14
N LEU A 243 4.84 20.68 -3.02
CA LEU A 243 4.86 19.59 -3.99
C LEU A 243 4.79 20.16 -5.40
N GLN A 244 5.52 19.57 -6.32
CA GLN A 244 5.52 19.96 -7.72
C GLN A 244 5.57 18.72 -8.62
N VAL A 245 4.81 18.78 -9.70
CA VAL A 245 4.80 17.76 -10.75
C VAL A 245 5.17 18.40 -12.08
N SER A 246 6.10 17.79 -12.81
CA SER A 246 6.44 18.18 -14.17
C SER A 246 6.39 17.01 -15.13
N ILE A 247 6.10 17.32 -16.41
CA ILE A 247 6.13 16.36 -17.51
C ILE A 247 7.21 16.81 -18.50
N VAL A 248 8.08 15.90 -18.93
CA VAL A 248 8.90 16.06 -20.14
C VAL A 248 8.17 15.35 -21.27
N PRO A 249 7.59 16.07 -22.24
CA PRO A 249 6.90 15.43 -23.35
C PRO A 249 7.85 14.57 -24.20
N ALA A 250 7.34 13.47 -24.75
CA ALA A 250 8.10 12.60 -25.62
C ALA A 250 8.83 13.38 -26.74
N GLY A 251 10.14 13.18 -26.86
CA GLY A 251 10.99 13.85 -27.85
C GLY A 251 11.41 15.28 -27.49
N GLN A 252 10.96 15.83 -26.35
CA GLN A 252 11.44 17.09 -25.80
C GLN A 252 12.53 16.88 -24.74
N LYS A 253 13.26 17.95 -24.40
CA LYS A 253 14.28 17.95 -23.34
C LYS A 253 13.84 18.70 -22.09
N ASP A 254 12.98 19.70 -22.25
CA ASP A 254 12.61 20.60 -21.17
C ASP A 254 11.37 20.10 -20.43
N ALA A 255 11.45 20.09 -19.11
CA ALA A 255 10.32 19.73 -18.26
C ALA A 255 9.33 20.89 -18.14
N CYS A 256 8.05 20.60 -18.32
CA CYS A 256 6.94 21.53 -18.12
C CYS A 256 6.29 21.27 -16.77
N ILE A 257 6.24 22.27 -15.90
CA ILE A 257 5.60 22.13 -14.58
C ILE A 257 4.08 22.22 -14.77
N ILE A 258 3.36 21.18 -14.35
CA ILE A 258 1.91 21.06 -14.55
C ILE A 258 1.11 21.27 -13.27
N SER A 259 1.74 21.10 -12.10
CA SER A 259 1.07 21.26 -10.82
C SER A 259 2.04 21.74 -9.74
N ARG A 260 1.56 22.65 -8.88
CA ARG A 260 2.20 23.07 -7.62
C ARG A 260 1.18 23.00 -6.50
N SER A 261 1.35 22.03 -5.62
CA SER A 261 0.44 21.78 -4.50
C SER A 261 1.21 21.79 -3.18
N ASN A 262 0.55 21.39 -2.10
CA ASN A 262 1.18 21.27 -0.80
C ASN A 262 0.51 20.18 0.03
N PHE A 263 1.31 19.41 0.75
CA PHE A 263 0.82 18.36 1.65
C PHE A 263 -0.13 18.89 2.73
N LYS A 264 0.03 20.16 3.15
CA LYS A 264 -0.85 20.78 4.16
C LYS A 264 -2.32 20.86 3.78
N HIS A 265 -2.66 20.69 2.50
CA HIS A 265 -4.04 20.65 2.01
C HIS A 265 -4.78 19.33 2.30
N LEU A 266 -4.10 18.32 2.85
CA LEU A 266 -4.77 17.10 3.30
C LEU A 266 -5.77 17.41 4.42
N TYR A 267 -6.96 16.84 4.28
CA TYR A 267 -8.03 17.00 5.26
C TYR A 267 -7.95 15.96 6.38
N TRP A 268 -7.65 14.71 6.03
CA TRP A 268 -7.35 13.65 6.98
C TRP A 268 -5.84 13.52 7.16
N THR A 269 -5.36 13.73 8.39
CA THR A 269 -3.92 13.63 8.71
C THR A 269 -3.42 12.19 8.56
N ILE A 270 -2.11 12.00 8.39
CA ILE A 270 -1.51 10.65 8.30
C ILE A 270 -1.67 9.84 9.59
N THR A 271 -1.79 10.52 10.73
CA THR A 271 -2.05 9.94 12.05
C THR A 271 -3.50 9.47 12.17
N GLN A 272 -4.48 10.24 11.69
CA GLN A 272 -5.87 9.78 11.54
C GLN A 272 -6.00 8.60 10.58
N GLN A 273 -5.27 8.62 9.46
CA GLN A 273 -5.24 7.51 8.50
C GLN A 273 -4.77 6.22 9.16
N LEU A 274 -3.64 6.26 9.89
CA LEU A 274 -3.11 5.08 10.60
C LEU A 274 -4.05 4.59 11.70
N ALA A 275 -4.59 5.50 12.53
CA ALA A 275 -5.53 5.15 13.59
C ALA A 275 -6.79 4.49 13.02
N HIS A 276 -7.36 5.06 11.95
CA HIS A 276 -8.51 4.44 11.27
C HIS A 276 -8.18 3.08 10.68
N HIS A 277 -7.00 2.91 10.08
CA HIS A 277 -6.63 1.65 9.48
C HIS A 277 -6.59 0.52 10.52
N THR A 278 -6.19 0.82 11.76
CA THR A 278 -6.04 -0.17 12.83
C THR A 278 -7.27 -0.35 13.70
N ILE A 279 -8.31 0.50 13.56
CA ILE A 279 -9.45 0.56 14.50
C ILE A 279 -10.23 -0.76 14.62
N ASN A 280 -10.27 -1.55 13.57
CA ASN A 280 -10.93 -2.86 13.54
C ASN A 280 -10.01 -4.02 13.99
N GLY A 281 -8.81 -3.70 14.48
CA GLY A 281 -7.80 -4.68 14.86
C GLY A 281 -6.83 -5.07 13.75
N CYS A 282 -6.88 -4.47 12.55
CA CYS A 282 -5.88 -4.70 11.51
C CYS A 282 -4.46 -4.44 12.04
N ASN A 283 -3.55 -5.37 11.81
CA ASN A 283 -2.16 -5.24 12.22
C ASN A 283 -1.30 -4.67 11.09
N LEU A 284 -0.71 -3.51 11.34
CA LEU A 284 0.36 -2.95 10.52
C LEU A 284 1.69 -3.60 10.86
N ARG A 285 2.65 -3.53 9.94
CA ARG A 285 3.98 -4.11 10.07
C ARG A 285 5.06 -3.12 9.63
N PRO A 286 6.30 -3.25 10.14
CA PRO A 286 7.41 -2.42 9.68
C PRO A 286 7.64 -2.50 8.18
N GLY A 287 7.55 -1.36 7.52
CA GLY A 287 7.67 -1.20 6.07
C GLY A 287 6.37 -1.36 5.29
N ASP A 288 5.21 -1.47 5.94
CA ASP A 288 3.93 -1.23 5.25
C ASP A 288 3.86 0.22 4.78
N LEU A 289 3.16 0.44 3.66
CA LEU A 289 3.08 1.73 3.00
C LEU A 289 1.63 2.25 3.00
N LEU A 290 1.42 3.47 3.46
CA LEU A 290 0.12 4.14 3.51
C LEU A 290 0.14 5.36 2.59
N GLY A 291 -0.41 5.22 1.38
CA GLY A 291 -0.55 6.32 0.41
C GLY A 291 -1.63 7.30 0.87
N THR A 292 -1.39 8.61 0.72
CA THR A 292 -2.36 9.63 1.16
C THR A 292 -3.57 9.77 0.24
N GLY A 293 -3.51 9.13 -0.93
CA GLY A 293 -4.28 9.52 -2.12
C GLY A 293 -3.70 10.75 -2.81
N THR A 294 -4.34 11.12 -3.91
CA THR A 294 -4.04 12.34 -4.68
C THR A 294 -4.15 13.59 -3.80
N ILE A 295 -3.12 14.45 -3.83
CA ILE A 295 -3.12 15.73 -3.10
C ILE A 295 -3.46 16.86 -4.07
N SER A 296 -4.60 17.51 -3.85
CA SER A 296 -5.03 18.67 -4.65
C SER A 296 -5.19 19.86 -3.71
N GLY A 297 -4.74 21.02 -4.15
CA GLY A 297 -5.00 22.27 -3.45
C GLY A 297 -6.29 22.95 -3.94
N PRO A 298 -6.59 24.15 -3.41
CA PRO A 298 -7.79 24.91 -3.77
C PRO A 298 -7.77 25.45 -5.19
N GLU A 299 -6.59 25.74 -5.74
CA GLU A 299 -6.44 26.39 -7.04
C GLU A 299 -6.24 25.38 -8.18
N PRO A 300 -6.71 25.65 -9.41
CA PRO A 300 -6.59 24.71 -10.53
C PRO A 300 -5.17 24.27 -10.88
N ASP A 301 -4.17 25.13 -10.70
CA ASP A 301 -2.75 24.83 -10.92
C ASP A 301 -2.12 24.00 -9.78
N SER A 302 -2.91 23.68 -8.75
CA SER A 302 -2.53 22.85 -7.60
C SER A 302 -3.23 21.50 -7.56
N TYR A 303 -3.98 21.16 -8.63
CA TYR A 303 -4.65 19.88 -8.76
C TYR A 303 -3.65 18.74 -8.92
N GLY A 304 -3.95 17.62 -8.25
CA GLY A 304 -3.00 16.54 -8.07
C GLY A 304 -2.86 15.64 -9.28
N CYS A 305 -3.85 15.58 -10.18
CA CYS A 305 -3.81 14.68 -11.33
C CYS A 305 -4.30 15.27 -12.67
N LEU A 306 -3.93 14.63 -13.79
CA LEU A 306 -4.35 15.06 -15.14
C LEU A 306 -5.86 14.99 -15.37
N LEU A 307 -6.59 14.09 -14.69
CA LEU A 307 -8.06 14.10 -14.71
C LEU A 307 -8.60 15.47 -14.25
N GLU A 308 -8.08 15.99 -13.14
CA GLU A 308 -8.52 17.26 -12.59
C GLU A 308 -7.99 18.45 -13.41
N LEU A 309 -6.69 18.46 -13.71
CA LEU A 309 -6.03 19.53 -14.46
C LEU A 309 -6.65 19.73 -15.84
N THR A 310 -7.06 18.64 -16.48
CA THR A 310 -7.64 18.68 -17.83
C THR A 310 -9.17 18.59 -17.82
N TRP A 311 -9.77 18.53 -16.64
CA TRP A 311 -11.21 18.35 -16.46
C TRP A 311 -11.78 17.20 -17.30
N ASN A 312 -11.19 16.01 -17.09
CA ASN A 312 -11.45 14.80 -17.85
C ASN A 312 -11.27 14.99 -19.37
N GLY A 313 -10.15 15.61 -19.76
CA GLY A 313 -9.79 15.86 -21.15
C GLY A 313 -10.54 17.01 -21.84
N GLN A 314 -11.49 17.67 -21.17
CA GLN A 314 -12.24 18.79 -21.74
C GLN A 314 -11.39 20.07 -21.88
N LYS A 315 -10.31 20.20 -21.08
CA LYS A 315 -9.42 21.35 -21.03
C LYS A 315 -7.97 20.89 -21.23
N PRO A 316 -7.49 20.73 -22.48
CA PRO A 316 -6.11 20.31 -22.72
C PRO A 316 -5.09 21.27 -22.10
N LEU A 317 -4.01 20.72 -21.54
CA LEU A 317 -2.85 21.48 -21.06
C LEU A 317 -1.90 21.76 -22.21
N SER A 318 -1.24 22.93 -22.19
CA SER A 318 -0.15 23.27 -23.10
C SER A 318 1.20 22.98 -22.44
N LEU A 319 1.98 22.06 -23.02
CA LEU A 319 3.30 21.63 -22.55
C LEU A 319 4.33 21.85 -23.66
N GLY A 320 5.15 22.91 -23.55
CA GLY A 320 6.27 23.13 -24.47
C GLY A 320 5.86 23.19 -25.95
N GLY A 321 4.69 23.80 -26.25
CA GLY A 321 4.15 23.88 -27.62
C GLY A 321 3.38 22.64 -28.10
N THR A 322 3.29 21.59 -27.27
CA THR A 322 2.40 20.43 -27.48
C THR A 322 1.22 20.47 -26.51
N THR A 323 0.21 19.63 -26.70
CA THR A 323 -0.93 19.54 -25.79
C THR A 323 -1.03 18.16 -25.14
N ARG A 324 -1.60 18.12 -23.92
CA ARG A 324 -1.95 16.87 -23.23
C ARG A 324 -3.34 16.95 -22.62
N THR A 325 -4.09 15.87 -22.76
CA THR A 325 -5.24 15.57 -21.90
C THR A 325 -4.84 14.52 -20.86
N PHE A 326 -4.22 13.44 -21.32
CA PHE A 326 -3.58 12.42 -20.51
C PHE A 326 -2.16 12.14 -21.02
N LEU A 327 -1.43 11.25 -20.36
CA LEU A 327 -0.08 10.88 -20.80
C LEU A 327 -0.06 10.14 -22.15
N GLU A 328 0.92 10.52 -22.95
CA GLU A 328 1.29 9.84 -24.18
C GLU A 328 2.52 8.94 -23.96
N ASP A 329 2.75 7.99 -24.87
CA ASP A 329 3.91 7.10 -24.77
C ASP A 329 5.21 7.89 -24.91
N GLY A 330 6.14 7.66 -23.99
CA GLY A 330 7.43 8.36 -23.95
C GLY A 330 7.43 9.66 -23.14
N ASP A 331 6.28 10.08 -22.59
CA ASP A 331 6.25 11.16 -21.61
C ASP A 331 6.94 10.71 -20.31
N GLU A 332 7.78 11.57 -19.74
CA GLU A 332 8.41 11.35 -18.45
C GLU A 332 7.75 12.25 -17.40
N VAL A 333 7.38 11.66 -16.26
CA VAL A 333 6.74 12.41 -15.16
C VAL A 333 7.61 12.44 -13.93
N ILE A 334 7.87 13.65 -13.43
CA ILE A 334 8.81 13.91 -12.35
C ILE A 334 8.07 14.56 -11.18
N PHE A 335 8.20 13.93 -10.02
CA PHE A 335 7.63 14.38 -8.75
C PHE A 335 8.74 14.97 -7.89
N THR A 336 8.50 16.16 -7.35
CA THR A 336 9.41 16.84 -6.45
C THR A 336 8.66 17.40 -5.24
N GLY A 337 9.28 17.33 -4.08
CA GLY A 337 8.77 17.90 -2.83
C GLY A 337 9.83 18.75 -2.16
N CYS A 338 9.48 19.73 -1.33
CA CYS A 338 10.41 20.41 -0.45
C CYS A 338 9.72 21.10 0.72
N CYS A 339 10.39 21.13 1.87
CA CYS A 339 9.97 21.97 2.99
C CYS A 339 10.73 23.30 2.93
N LYS A 340 10.11 24.43 3.28
CA LYS A 340 10.81 25.71 3.41
C LYS A 340 10.92 26.07 4.88
N ALA A 341 12.14 26.36 5.36
CA ALA A 341 12.30 26.91 6.71
C ALA A 341 11.87 28.38 6.69
N TYR A 342 10.84 28.72 7.46
CA TYR A 342 10.54 30.11 7.78
C TYR A 342 11.63 30.61 8.74
N ALA A 343 12.38 31.64 8.34
CA ALA A 343 13.17 32.39 9.30
C ALA A 343 12.19 32.98 10.32
N SER A 344 12.33 32.63 11.60
CA SER A 344 11.51 33.19 12.66
C SER A 344 11.57 34.72 12.62
N GLU A 345 10.41 35.35 12.48
CA GLU A 345 10.21 36.77 12.75
C GLU A 345 10.62 37.05 14.20
N ASN A 346 11.87 37.48 14.43
CA ASN A 346 12.39 38.20 15.62
C ASN A 346 13.92 38.26 15.62
N TYR A 347 14.54 38.80 14.57
CA TYR A 347 15.93 39.26 14.65
C TYR A 347 16.12 40.54 13.83
N ASP A 348 15.97 41.68 14.50
CA ASP A 348 16.47 42.99 14.04
C ASP A 348 18.00 42.95 13.97
N ARG A 349 18.55 42.55 12.82
CA ARG A 349 19.93 42.86 12.42
C ARG A 349 19.96 43.16 10.91
N PRO A 350 20.20 44.42 10.49
CA PRO A 350 20.10 44.82 9.09
C PRO A 350 21.12 44.21 8.11
N ASP A 351 22.13 43.47 8.59
CA ASP A 351 23.30 43.05 7.76
C ASP A 351 23.58 41.54 7.73
N GLU A 352 22.67 40.68 8.20
CA GLU A 352 22.79 39.23 7.97
C GLU A 352 21.57 38.74 7.20
N GLN A 353 21.72 38.48 5.90
CA GLN A 353 20.71 37.74 5.14
C GLN A 353 20.48 36.40 5.85
N PRO A 354 19.24 36.09 6.31
CA PRO A 354 18.96 34.80 6.88
C PRO A 354 19.21 33.73 5.80
N PRO A 355 19.71 32.53 6.16
CA PRO A 355 19.69 31.40 5.23
C PRO A 355 18.24 30.96 5.06
N SER A 356 17.46 31.74 4.33
CA SER A 356 16.25 31.27 3.66
C SER A 356 16.73 30.30 2.61
N LYS A 357 16.38 29.01 2.69
CA LYS A 357 16.21 28.16 1.51
C LYS A 357 15.75 26.74 1.84
N PRO A 358 15.11 26.07 0.87
CA PRO A 358 14.32 24.87 1.08
C PRO A 358 15.17 23.67 1.52
N VAL A 359 14.55 22.71 2.22
CA VAL A 359 15.00 21.32 2.36
C VAL A 359 14.18 20.45 1.40
N PRO A 360 14.66 20.23 0.17
CA PRO A 360 14.00 19.42 -0.84
C PRO A 360 14.02 17.89 -0.61
N ILE A 361 13.00 17.25 -1.17
CA ILE A 361 12.75 15.83 -1.42
C ILE A 361 12.60 15.72 -2.94
N THR A 362 13.69 15.83 -3.68
CA THR A 362 13.66 15.74 -5.15
C THR A 362 14.56 14.61 -5.63
N VAL A 363 14.10 13.89 -6.65
CA VAL A 363 14.81 12.83 -7.35
C VAL A 363 15.35 13.39 -8.67
N HIS A 364 16.65 13.25 -8.91
CA HIS A 364 17.25 13.40 -10.23
C HIS A 364 17.58 12.01 -10.79
N LEU A 365 17.31 11.84 -12.08
CA LEU A 365 17.73 10.66 -12.83
C LEU A 365 19.26 10.70 -13.03
N PRO A 366 19.97 9.57 -12.94
CA PRO A 366 21.25 9.47 -13.61
C PRO A 366 21.02 9.41 -15.12
N SER A 367 21.86 10.12 -15.88
CA SER A 367 21.99 9.98 -17.32
C SER A 367 22.18 8.49 -17.67
N ARG A 368 21.29 7.95 -18.50
CA ARG A 368 21.30 6.55 -19.01
C ARG A 368 22.72 6.03 -19.31
N PRO A 369 23.11 4.87 -18.77
CA PRO A 369 23.87 3.90 -19.53
C PRO A 369 22.86 2.99 -20.26
N GLN A 370 23.07 2.80 -21.56
CA GLN A 370 22.34 1.82 -22.36
C GLN A 370 22.58 0.40 -21.80
N PHE A 371 21.65 -0.14 -21.02
CA PHE A 371 21.63 -1.56 -20.69
C PHE A 371 20.41 -2.21 -21.35
N GLY A 372 20.66 -3.00 -22.39
CA GLY A 372 19.65 -3.88 -22.96
C GLY A 372 19.21 -4.93 -21.92
N GLU A 373 17.90 -5.05 -21.72
CA GLU A 373 17.32 -6.02 -20.80
C GLU A 373 17.71 -7.45 -21.16
N SER A 374 18.30 -8.18 -20.21
CA SER A 374 18.64 -9.58 -20.39
C SER A 374 17.38 -10.44 -20.29
N VAL A 375 17.00 -11.05 -21.41
CA VAL A 375 16.00 -12.13 -21.56
C VAL A 375 16.15 -13.24 -20.51
N ALA A 376 17.33 -13.38 -19.90
CA ALA A 376 17.58 -14.33 -18.81
C ALA A 376 16.87 -13.97 -17.50
N ALA A 377 16.73 -12.68 -17.15
CA ALA A 377 16.11 -12.25 -15.89
C ALA A 377 14.61 -12.60 -15.84
N VAL A 378 13.90 -12.37 -16.95
CA VAL A 378 12.49 -12.74 -17.11
C VAL A 378 12.31 -14.27 -17.03
N LYS A 379 13.20 -15.04 -17.67
CA LYS A 379 13.20 -16.50 -17.60
C LYS A 379 13.48 -17.03 -16.18
N ILE A 380 14.37 -16.39 -15.42
CA ILE A 380 14.67 -16.80 -14.05
C ILE A 380 13.48 -16.51 -13.12
N GLN A 381 12.82 -15.35 -13.25
CA GLN A 381 11.65 -15.03 -12.45
C GLN A 381 10.46 -15.95 -12.74
N SER A 382 10.23 -16.33 -14.01
CA SER A 382 9.17 -17.26 -14.37
C SER A 382 9.40 -18.66 -13.81
N VAL A 383 10.64 -19.16 -13.87
CA VAL A 383 11.02 -20.46 -13.27
C VAL A 383 10.88 -20.44 -11.74
N TYR A 384 11.26 -19.34 -11.09
CA TYR A 384 11.11 -19.20 -9.64
C TYR A 384 9.64 -19.20 -9.20
N ARG A 385 8.78 -18.45 -9.89
CA ARG A 385 7.32 -18.45 -9.63
C ARG A 385 6.72 -19.84 -9.82
N ALA A 386 7.09 -20.54 -10.90
CA ALA A 386 6.65 -21.91 -11.13
C ALA A 386 7.10 -22.89 -10.05
N HIS A 387 8.33 -22.73 -9.51
CA HIS A 387 8.84 -23.56 -8.42
C HIS A 387 8.07 -23.33 -7.11
N VAL A 388 7.79 -22.07 -6.76
CA VAL A 388 7.02 -21.71 -5.56
C VAL A 388 5.60 -22.28 -5.65
N VAL A 389 4.91 -22.08 -6.77
CA VAL A 389 3.54 -22.62 -6.98
C VAL A 389 3.53 -24.13 -6.87
N ARG A 390 4.47 -24.85 -7.51
CA ARG A 390 4.58 -26.32 -7.40
C ARG A 390 4.79 -26.79 -5.96
N THR A 391 5.58 -26.06 -5.18
CA THR A 391 5.84 -26.39 -3.78
C THR A 391 4.58 -26.24 -2.92
N LEU A 392 3.80 -25.18 -3.14
CA LEU A 392 2.53 -24.97 -2.45
C LEU A 392 1.48 -26.02 -2.85
N VAL A 393 1.37 -26.33 -4.14
CA VAL A 393 0.47 -27.37 -4.65
C VAL A 393 0.82 -28.74 -4.05
N ARG A 394 2.10 -29.08 -3.89
CA ARG A 394 2.53 -30.32 -3.21
C ARG A 394 2.07 -30.37 -1.75
N LYS A 395 2.16 -29.27 -1.02
CA LYS A 395 1.67 -29.20 0.37
C LYS A 395 0.15 -29.44 0.44
N ILE A 396 -0.62 -28.82 -0.44
CA ILE A 396 -2.08 -29.02 -0.50
C ILE A 396 -2.41 -30.47 -0.91
N SER A 397 -1.67 -31.03 -1.87
CA SER A 397 -1.85 -32.42 -2.32
C SER A 397 -1.57 -33.44 -1.20
N ALA A 398 -0.61 -33.17 -0.31
CA ALA A 398 -0.36 -33.99 0.88
C ALA A 398 -1.57 -33.97 1.82
N VAL A 399 -2.10 -32.78 2.14
CA VAL A 399 -3.33 -32.65 2.96
C VAL A 399 -4.51 -33.37 2.31
N ASN A 400 -4.72 -33.23 1.00
CA ASN A 400 -5.80 -33.92 0.29
C ASN A 400 -5.65 -35.44 0.33
N SER A 401 -4.42 -35.95 0.28
CA SER A 401 -4.15 -37.39 0.35
C SER A 401 -4.49 -37.94 1.74
N GLU A 402 -4.19 -37.19 2.79
CA GLU A 402 -4.58 -37.52 4.16
C GLU A 402 -6.10 -37.40 4.37
N ALA A 403 -6.75 -36.39 3.79
CA ALA A 403 -8.22 -36.28 3.79
C ALA A 403 -8.88 -37.47 3.09
N ASN A 404 -8.33 -37.95 1.97
CA ASN A 404 -8.81 -39.16 1.28
C ASN A 404 -8.64 -40.42 2.15
N TYR A 405 -7.58 -40.49 2.97
CA TYR A 405 -7.41 -41.58 3.93
C TYR A 405 -8.52 -41.56 4.99
N TRP A 406 -8.78 -40.39 5.60
CA TRP A 406 -9.85 -40.24 6.58
C TRP A 406 -11.24 -40.51 6.00
N GLN A 407 -11.50 -40.07 4.77
CA GLN A 407 -12.73 -40.40 4.05
C GLN A 407 -12.95 -41.90 3.97
N LYS A 408 -11.92 -42.66 3.56
CA LYS A 408 -12.00 -44.13 3.50
C LYS A 408 -12.18 -44.76 4.88
N LEU A 409 -11.56 -44.20 5.91
CA LEU A 409 -11.64 -44.74 7.26
C LEU A 409 -13.03 -44.50 7.89
N ILE A 410 -13.58 -43.30 7.75
CA ILE A 410 -14.92 -42.93 8.24
C ILE A 410 -16.02 -43.74 7.56
N GLN A 411 -15.81 -44.16 6.30
CA GLN A 411 -16.74 -45.01 5.56
C GLN A 411 -16.67 -46.50 5.94
N ARG A 412 -15.71 -46.95 6.77
CA ARG A 412 -15.65 -48.35 7.21
C ARG A 412 -16.63 -48.59 8.35
N GLN A 413 -17.38 -49.69 8.25
CA GLN A 413 -18.36 -50.10 9.25
C GLN A 413 -17.77 -50.19 10.66
N GLU A 414 -16.57 -50.75 10.80
CA GLU A 414 -15.86 -50.85 12.09
C GLU A 414 -15.60 -49.47 12.73
N THR A 415 -15.26 -48.46 11.93
CA THR A 415 -15.05 -47.09 12.41
C THR A 415 -16.36 -46.43 12.79
N VAL A 416 -17.42 -46.65 12.00
CA VAL A 416 -18.78 -46.16 12.28
C VAL A 416 -19.29 -46.72 13.60
N ASP A 417 -19.11 -48.01 13.84
CA ASP A 417 -19.52 -48.68 15.07
C ASP A 417 -18.69 -48.20 16.28
N ALA A 418 -17.38 -47.98 16.09
CA ALA A 418 -16.51 -47.41 17.12
C ALA A 418 -16.91 -45.97 17.49
N VAL A 419 -17.17 -45.11 16.50
CA VAL A 419 -17.61 -43.71 16.73
C VAL A 419 -18.96 -43.65 17.45
N ARG A 420 -19.90 -44.55 17.12
CA ARG A 420 -21.20 -44.65 17.79
C ARG A 420 -21.13 -45.11 19.24
N THR A 421 -20.08 -45.87 19.59
CA THR A 421 -19.95 -46.48 20.92
C THR A 421 -18.98 -45.71 21.82
N SER A 422 -18.11 -44.86 21.26
CA SER A 422 -17.03 -44.16 21.96
C SER A 422 -16.91 -42.70 21.50
N GLU A 423 -17.39 -41.79 22.34
CA GLU A 423 -17.22 -40.33 22.20
C GLU A 423 -15.73 -39.94 22.04
N ARG A 424 -14.83 -40.70 22.69
CA ARG A 424 -13.39 -40.48 22.63
C ARG A 424 -12.84 -40.70 21.21
N ASP A 425 -13.39 -41.64 20.46
CA ASP A 425 -12.91 -41.93 19.10
C ASP A 425 -13.47 -40.94 18.08
N ARG A 426 -14.69 -40.41 18.32
CA ARG A 426 -15.23 -39.25 17.60
C ARG A 426 -14.31 -38.02 17.73
N ILE A 427 -13.95 -37.66 18.97
CA ILE A 427 -13.09 -36.50 19.25
C ILE A 427 -11.74 -36.63 18.55
N LYS A 428 -11.09 -37.81 18.59
CA LYS A 428 -9.80 -38.03 17.91
C LYS A 428 -9.87 -37.83 16.40
N ILE A 429 -10.93 -38.32 15.76
CA ILE A 429 -11.09 -38.16 14.30
C ILE A 429 -11.36 -36.68 13.97
N ASN A 430 -12.19 -36.00 14.76
CA ASN A 430 -12.46 -34.58 14.56
C ASN A 430 -11.21 -33.71 14.77
N GLU A 431 -10.39 -34.00 15.81
CA GLU A 431 -9.09 -33.35 16.03
C GLU A 431 -8.14 -33.56 14.83
N ALA A 432 -8.11 -34.76 14.25
CA ALA A 432 -7.31 -35.03 13.06
C ALA A 432 -7.78 -34.25 11.83
N LEU A 433 -9.09 -34.16 11.60
CA LEU A 433 -9.68 -33.37 10.50
C LEU A 433 -9.42 -31.86 10.70
N MET A 434 -9.56 -31.34 11.91
CA MET A 434 -9.21 -29.96 12.26
C MET A 434 -7.72 -29.68 12.07
N GLY A 435 -6.85 -30.63 12.43
CA GLY A 435 -5.41 -30.56 12.15
C GLY A 435 -5.10 -30.43 10.66
N LEU A 436 -5.86 -31.11 9.79
CA LEU A 436 -5.75 -30.96 8.34
C LEU A 436 -6.21 -29.59 7.86
N LEU A 437 -7.28 -29.02 8.42
CA LEU A 437 -7.73 -27.66 8.09
C LEU A 437 -6.68 -26.61 8.48
N PHE A 438 -6.08 -26.71 9.68
CA PHE A 438 -5.02 -25.78 10.10
C PHE A 438 -3.78 -25.88 9.21
N ARG A 439 -3.37 -27.10 8.85
CA ARG A 439 -2.25 -27.31 7.91
C ARG A 439 -2.57 -26.77 6.52
N LEU A 440 -3.81 -26.88 6.06
CA LEU A 440 -4.27 -26.34 4.80
C LEU A 440 -4.30 -24.81 4.80
N ASP A 441 -4.74 -24.20 5.90
CA ASP A 441 -4.81 -22.75 6.06
C ASP A 441 -3.42 -22.10 6.14
N SER A 442 -2.44 -22.83 6.71
CA SER A 442 -1.03 -22.43 6.71
C SER A 442 -0.39 -22.33 5.32
N VAL A 443 -1.07 -22.80 4.25
CA VAL A 443 -0.59 -22.67 2.87
C VAL A 443 -0.99 -21.30 2.29
N PRO A 444 -0.02 -20.44 1.93
CA PRO A 444 -0.31 -19.11 1.39
C PRO A 444 -1.09 -19.15 0.07
N GLY A 445 -2.21 -18.44 0.00
CA GLY A 445 -3.06 -18.33 -1.19
C GLY A 445 -2.58 -17.30 -2.22
N VAL A 446 -1.27 -17.23 -2.49
CA VAL A 446 -0.66 -16.16 -3.30
C VAL A 446 -0.97 -16.30 -4.80
N ASP A 447 -1.30 -17.52 -5.24
CA ASP A 447 -1.64 -17.87 -6.63
C ASP A 447 -3.12 -18.30 -6.75
N PRO A 448 -3.85 -17.88 -7.80
CA PRO A 448 -5.25 -18.26 -8.01
C PRO A 448 -5.48 -19.79 -7.99
N ASN A 449 -4.62 -20.58 -8.62
CA ASN A 449 -4.77 -22.04 -8.66
C ASN A 449 -4.54 -22.67 -7.28
N VAL A 450 -3.61 -22.10 -6.50
CA VAL A 450 -3.35 -22.52 -5.11
C VAL A 450 -4.57 -22.22 -4.22
N ARG A 451 -5.22 -21.06 -4.39
CA ARG A 451 -6.45 -20.71 -3.66
C ARG A 451 -7.61 -21.65 -4.00
N GLU A 452 -7.80 -21.95 -5.27
CA GLU A 452 -8.87 -22.85 -5.72
C GLU A 452 -8.67 -24.27 -5.19
N LEU A 453 -7.45 -24.79 -5.28
CA LEU A 453 -7.11 -26.11 -4.75
C LEU A 453 -7.30 -26.16 -3.22
N ARG A 454 -6.92 -25.09 -2.51
CA ARG A 454 -7.14 -24.95 -1.07
C ARG A 454 -8.63 -25.01 -0.72
N ARG A 455 -9.47 -24.28 -1.47
CA ARG A 455 -10.92 -24.26 -1.29
C ARG A 455 -11.54 -25.65 -1.52
N HIS A 456 -11.10 -26.35 -2.56
CA HIS A 456 -11.56 -27.71 -2.86
C HIS A 456 -11.28 -28.69 -1.70
N VAL A 457 -10.04 -28.69 -1.18
CA VAL A 457 -9.64 -29.60 -0.09
C VAL A 457 -10.34 -29.23 1.23
N SER A 458 -10.53 -27.94 1.50
CA SER A 458 -11.24 -27.47 2.69
C SER A 458 -12.70 -27.95 2.71
N ARG A 459 -13.44 -27.80 1.60
CA ARG A 459 -14.81 -28.32 1.47
C ARG A 459 -14.89 -29.82 1.74
N LYS A 460 -13.91 -30.59 1.23
CA LYS A 460 -13.85 -32.03 1.48
C LYS A 460 -13.69 -32.33 2.97
N ILE A 461 -12.77 -31.65 3.67
CA ILE A 461 -12.52 -31.91 5.09
C ILE A 461 -13.75 -31.55 5.94
N VAL A 462 -14.41 -30.42 5.65
CA VAL A 462 -15.65 -30.02 6.36
C VAL A 462 -16.77 -31.04 6.14
N GLY A 463 -16.98 -31.51 4.90
CA GLY A 463 -17.96 -32.57 4.64
C GLY A 463 -17.67 -33.89 5.37
N LEU A 464 -16.40 -34.20 5.66
CA LEU A 464 -16.06 -35.36 6.49
C LEU A 464 -16.41 -35.17 7.97
N GLN A 465 -16.34 -33.94 8.48
CA GLN A 465 -16.77 -33.62 9.84
C GLN A 465 -18.29 -33.78 9.98
N GLU A 466 -19.06 -33.30 9.00
CA GLU A 466 -20.52 -33.46 8.98
C GLU A 466 -20.96 -34.94 8.93
N ILE A 467 -20.27 -35.77 8.12
CA ILE A 467 -20.53 -37.22 8.08
C ILE A 467 -20.23 -37.85 9.44
N LEU A 468 -19.13 -37.46 10.09
CA LEU A 468 -18.74 -37.98 11.39
C LEU A 468 -19.78 -37.61 12.47
N ASP A 469 -20.27 -36.38 12.46
CA ASP A 469 -21.30 -35.89 13.39
C ASP A 469 -22.63 -36.63 13.16
N ALA A 470 -23.05 -36.81 11.91
CA ALA A 470 -24.26 -37.56 11.56
C ALA A 470 -24.20 -39.05 11.97
N VAL A 471 -23.02 -39.67 11.91
CA VAL A 471 -22.82 -41.05 12.38
C VAL A 471 -23.07 -41.18 13.89
N SER A 472 -22.76 -40.12 14.66
CA SER A 472 -22.90 -40.07 16.11
C SER A 472 -24.35 -39.91 16.59
N ASP A 473 -25.22 -39.28 15.79
CA ASP A 473 -26.58 -38.90 16.21
C ASP A 473 -27.64 -40.00 15.97
N ALA A 474 -27.27 -41.14 15.40
CA ALA A 474 -28.20 -42.22 15.08
C ALA A 474 -28.55 -43.12 16.30
N ARG A 475 -29.46 -42.66 17.17
CA ARG A 475 -30.39 -43.52 17.93
C ARG A 475 -31.84 -43.03 17.70
N VAL A 476 -32.70 -44.00 17.33
CA VAL A 476 -34.17 -43.97 17.20
C VAL A 476 -34.76 -43.61 15.81
N GLU A 477 -35.07 -44.70 15.09
CA GLU A 477 -36.24 -45.02 14.24
C GLU A 477 -37.02 -43.94 13.46
N HIS A 478 -36.80 -43.96 12.14
CA HIS A 478 -37.72 -43.95 10.98
C HIS A 478 -37.09 -43.09 9.88
N TRP A 479 -36.18 -43.71 9.14
CA TRP A 479 -35.52 -43.11 7.98
C TRP A 479 -36.35 -43.37 6.74
N ASP A 480 -37.42 -42.58 6.58
CA ASP A 480 -37.96 -42.29 5.26
C ASP A 480 -37.24 -41.03 4.76
N GLY A 481 -36.48 -41.22 3.70
CA GLY A 481 -35.53 -40.24 3.19
C GLY A 481 -36.20 -38.91 2.87
N PHE A 482 -35.60 -37.84 3.40
CA PHE A 482 -35.51 -36.57 2.71
C PHE A 482 -34.20 -35.89 3.14
N LEU A 483 -33.31 -35.68 2.17
CA LEU A 483 -32.29 -34.64 2.28
C LEU A 483 -33.02 -33.37 2.71
N ARG A 484 -32.60 -32.72 3.81
CA ARG A 484 -32.98 -31.31 3.98
C ARG A 484 -32.29 -30.55 2.86
N ASP A 485 -33.08 -30.08 1.92
CA ASP A 485 -32.60 -29.25 0.84
C ASP A 485 -32.24 -27.89 1.42
N TRP A 486 -30.95 -27.68 1.63
CA TRP A 486 -30.42 -26.40 2.08
C TRP A 486 -30.69 -25.29 1.06
N ASP A 487 -31.00 -25.63 -0.21
CA ASP A 487 -31.47 -24.67 -1.19
C ASP A 487 -32.84 -24.09 -0.79
N ASP A 488 -33.74 -24.86 -0.14
CA ASP A 488 -35.07 -24.38 0.28
C ASP A 488 -35.00 -23.45 1.50
N ILE A 489 -34.08 -23.72 2.43
CA ILE A 489 -33.86 -22.88 3.62
C ILE A 489 -33.24 -21.54 3.20
N VAL A 490 -32.25 -21.59 2.31
CA VAL A 490 -31.62 -20.39 1.75
C VAL A 490 -32.62 -19.64 0.85
N ALA A 491 -33.42 -20.33 0.04
CA ALA A 491 -34.48 -19.71 -0.76
C ALA A 491 -35.56 -19.05 0.11
N GLY A 492 -35.89 -19.61 1.28
CA GLY A 492 -36.80 -18.99 2.24
C GLY A 492 -36.28 -17.64 2.77
N ILE A 493 -34.99 -17.61 3.12
CA ILE A 493 -34.28 -16.40 3.58
C ILE A 493 -34.17 -15.38 2.44
N GLU A 494 -33.83 -15.82 1.23
CA GLU A 494 -33.75 -14.98 0.04
C GLU A 494 -35.12 -14.41 -0.37
N LYS A 495 -36.22 -15.14 -0.16
CA LYS A 495 -37.59 -14.70 -0.46
C LYS A 495 -38.10 -13.66 0.54
N GLU A 496 -37.72 -13.75 1.80
CA GLU A 496 -37.98 -12.71 2.81
C GLU A 496 -37.19 -11.44 2.51
N VAL A 497 -35.91 -11.57 2.16
CA VAL A 497 -35.06 -10.43 1.75
C VAL A 497 -35.55 -9.78 0.44
N CYS A 498 -36.06 -10.57 -0.52
CA CYS A 498 -36.65 -10.07 -1.76
C CYS A 498 -37.97 -9.30 -1.54
N LYS A 499 -38.78 -9.68 -0.55
CA LYS A 499 -40.06 -9.01 -0.24
C LYS A 499 -39.87 -7.63 0.38
N GLU A 500 -38.81 -7.43 1.15
CA GLU A 500 -38.59 -6.19 1.91
C GLU A 500 -38.00 -5.03 1.10
N ARG A 501 -37.43 -5.28 -0.10
CA ARG A 501 -36.64 -4.25 -0.82
C ARG A 501 -37.01 -3.97 -2.28
N GLY A 502 -38.15 -4.46 -2.77
CA GLY A 502 -38.71 -4.03 -4.07
C GLY A 502 -37.85 -4.43 -5.27
N GLY A 503 -38.02 -5.66 -5.75
CA GLY A 503 -37.22 -6.25 -6.82
C GLY A 503 -37.24 -5.49 -8.15
N GLY A 504 -36.04 -5.14 -8.61
CA GLY A 504 -35.73 -4.63 -9.95
C GLY A 504 -34.26 -4.88 -10.30
N ASN A 505 -33.86 -4.57 -11.54
CA ASN A 505 -32.58 -4.91 -12.22
C ASN A 505 -31.26 -4.60 -11.46
N GLU A 506 -31.29 -3.96 -10.29
CA GLU A 506 -30.10 -3.81 -9.43
C GLU A 506 -29.67 -5.12 -8.76
N MET A 507 -30.57 -6.10 -8.60
CA MET A 507 -30.22 -7.42 -8.06
C MET A 507 -29.34 -8.25 -9.03
N GLU A 508 -29.52 -8.06 -10.35
CA GLU A 508 -28.65 -8.70 -11.36
C GLU A 508 -27.19 -8.26 -11.21
N ARG A 509 -26.97 -7.01 -10.83
CA ARG A 509 -25.62 -6.43 -10.72
C ARG A 509 -24.93 -6.82 -9.42
N PHE A 510 -25.68 -6.89 -8.33
CA PHE A 510 -25.17 -7.32 -7.02
C PHE A 510 -24.73 -8.80 -7.03
N CYS A 511 -25.53 -9.69 -7.62
CA CYS A 511 -25.23 -11.12 -7.70
C CYS A 511 -24.06 -11.44 -8.66
N ALA A 512 -23.85 -10.64 -9.71
CA ALA A 512 -22.74 -10.82 -10.64
C ALA A 512 -21.37 -10.39 -10.06
N GLU A 513 -21.34 -9.33 -9.26
CA GLU A 513 -20.08 -8.75 -8.77
C GLU A 513 -19.54 -9.39 -7.48
N HIS A 514 -20.39 -9.95 -6.60
CA HIS A 514 -19.97 -10.24 -5.21
C HIS A 514 -20.01 -11.73 -4.78
N LEU A 515 -20.70 -12.63 -5.50
CA LEU A 515 -20.95 -14.00 -5.00
C LEU A 515 -20.22 -15.14 -5.72
N GLY A 516 -19.60 -14.91 -6.88
CA GLY A 516 -18.77 -15.92 -7.55
C GLY A 516 -19.53 -17.11 -8.18
N PHE A 517 -19.49 -17.16 -9.51
CA PHE A 517 -19.65 -18.30 -10.45
C PHE A 517 -20.87 -19.24 -10.44
N GLN A 518 -21.73 -19.32 -9.43
CA GLN A 518 -22.87 -20.26 -9.47
C GLN A 518 -24.14 -19.73 -10.16
N CYS A 519 -24.44 -18.43 -10.14
CA CYS A 519 -25.59 -17.86 -10.88
C CYS A 519 -25.34 -17.75 -12.39
N LEU A 520 -24.10 -17.48 -12.82
CA LEU A 520 -23.76 -17.37 -14.25
C LEU A 520 -23.91 -18.72 -15.00
N GLN A 521 -23.74 -19.85 -14.32
CA GLN A 521 -23.87 -21.19 -14.93
C GLN A 521 -25.32 -21.71 -15.02
N ARG A 522 -26.25 -21.22 -14.18
CA ARG A 522 -27.69 -21.55 -14.31
C ARG A 522 -28.34 -20.76 -15.44
N PHE A 523 -27.97 -19.49 -15.63
CA PHE A 523 -28.53 -18.65 -16.70
C PHE A 523 -28.03 -19.05 -18.11
N LEU A 524 -26.84 -19.65 -18.23
CA LEU A 524 -26.37 -20.21 -19.51
C LEU A 524 -26.99 -21.58 -19.88
N ARG A 525 -27.94 -22.09 -19.07
CA ARG A 525 -28.66 -23.35 -19.34
C ARG A 525 -30.13 -23.19 -19.69
N ASP A 526 -30.75 -22.04 -19.45
CA ASP A 526 -32.14 -21.78 -19.83
C ASP A 526 -32.22 -20.64 -20.87
N GLN A 527 -31.76 -20.97 -22.08
CA GLN A 527 -32.57 -20.76 -23.27
C GLN A 527 -33.35 -22.04 -23.55
#